data_AF-A0A6I5PBG3-F1
#
_entry.id   AF-A0A6I5PBG3-F1
#
_cell.length_a   1.000
_cell.length_b   1.000
_cell.length_c   1.000
_cell.angle_alpha   90.00
_cell.angle_beta   90.00
_cell.angle_gamma   90.00
#
_symmetry.space_group_name_H-M   'P 1'
#
loop_
_entity.id
_entity.type
_entity.pdbx_description
1 polymer ?
#
loop_
_entity_poly.entity_id
_entity_poly.type
_entity_poly.pdbx_seq_one_letter_code
_entity_poly.pdbx_strand_id
1 'polypeptide(L)'
;MISTKQQNDCPPQSRRPRVKTLGQLTALSTGIVLLAGAPSHAAAIQSGVFSLWLECNNDGISHIFGSGAPINGWQYTSDARADNTDGYFYDIAGIAVKQVGEEVVVALSGNTPLTGTGFDRQGSQVVWGDLFFTDGSQSFTDAMNTGNLFGVRFAADNESGASQLGVYNNVVGKSVGVNNFGHRTYDNYAAVAGEGAAAQSNFLGDMEVSDLSGEDTYFDGDDTGYNVIGQGTKVRNDGFSLLPLDDLLLADFDLSNFVAAGDETIAFKFNQSALQYQPTAQELADELGVEWIWDEQGEAPEDKGFDQLEQELDDAKATAKRINDEEIKPLNRAIEAERQTVAGYAEVKTLNKAGRNWQEAQEKLAQAQAVVNALAPKKAAWDAMTEEEQASAPPEAVWTRKDNEDWAYQHDSISTAQATIDKIETSYSPEELAAAKKTFNAFIKNEMRKHENAEFRENYLRLEAERKEWQTAKKQQDQLAKDLGQEQQALSDYVKSTLESARQEQLTQRLADAEAAAAADKALEEELGGPRTENSGIPTTQAEFEAAIAPTTDTEPVSVPEPTTMLGTLVALAFGCKAGSRRHRN
;
A
#
# COMPACT_ATOMS: atom_id res chain seq x y z
N MET A 1 29.25 54.80 11.83
CA MET A 1 28.36 54.88 13.01
C MET A 1 26.94 54.53 12.59
N ILE A 2 26.53 53.27 12.74
CA ILE A 2 25.11 52.86 12.87
C ILE A 2 25.11 51.83 14.00
N SER A 3 24.15 51.90 14.91
CA SER A 3 24.15 51.13 16.16
C SER A 3 22.77 50.52 16.43
N THR A 4 22.47 49.42 15.75
CA THR A 4 21.29 48.59 16.01
C THR A 4 21.60 47.56 17.11
N LYS A 5 21.17 47.84 18.34
CA LYS A 5 21.08 46.81 19.38
C LYS A 5 19.89 45.91 19.06
N GLN A 6 20.12 44.68 18.62
CA GLN A 6 19.10 43.64 18.79
C GLN A 6 18.99 43.30 20.28
N GLN A 7 17.76 43.11 20.74
CA GLN A 7 17.49 42.53 22.05
C GLN A 7 17.52 41.01 21.91
N ASN A 8 18.25 40.34 22.79
CA ASN A 8 18.26 38.88 22.87
C ASN A 8 17.03 38.45 23.68
N ASP A 9 15.87 38.37 23.03
CA ASP A 9 14.70 37.74 23.65
C ASP A 9 14.95 36.24 23.78
N CYS A 10 14.66 35.71 24.97
CA CYS A 10 14.95 34.33 25.33
C CYS A 10 13.84 33.42 24.75
N PRO A 11 14.17 32.28 24.10
CA PRO A 11 13.15 31.40 23.56
C PRO A 11 12.22 30.87 24.67
N PRO A 12 10.90 30.80 24.43
CA PRO A 12 9.95 30.34 25.45
C PRO A 12 10.26 28.89 25.83
N GLN A 13 10.36 28.62 27.13
CA GLN A 13 10.56 27.26 27.61
C GLN A 13 9.34 26.40 27.28
N SER A 14 9.56 25.30 26.55
CA SER A 14 8.50 24.39 26.13
C SER A 14 7.83 23.75 27.36
N ARG A 15 6.62 24.22 27.67
CA ARG A 15 5.73 23.58 28.63
C ARG A 15 5.29 22.25 28.03
N ARG A 16 5.85 21.13 28.52
CA ARG A 16 5.34 19.80 28.18
C ARG A 16 3.84 19.73 28.49
N PRO A 17 2.98 19.25 27.58
CA PRO A 17 1.57 19.08 27.89
C PRO A 17 1.44 18.09 29.06
N ARG A 18 0.71 18.51 30.10
CA ARG A 18 0.29 17.59 31.15
C ARG A 18 -1.00 16.93 30.69
N VAL A 19 -0.88 15.71 30.18
CA VAL A 19 -2.03 14.83 29.95
C VAL A 19 -2.79 14.70 31.27
N LYS A 20 -3.93 15.37 31.37
CA LYS A 20 -4.90 15.13 32.44
C LYS A 20 -5.62 13.85 32.05
N THR A 21 -5.67 12.88 32.97
CA THR A 21 -6.54 11.70 32.80
C THR A 21 -7.98 12.16 32.68
N LEU A 22 -8.57 11.98 31.50
CA LEU A 22 -9.95 12.38 31.21
C LEU A 22 -10.91 11.48 31.99
N GLY A 23 -11.63 12.05 32.95
CA GLY A 23 -12.59 11.34 33.77
C GLY A 23 -14.02 11.67 33.36
N GLN A 24 -14.75 10.66 32.87
CA GLN A 24 -16.21 10.66 32.71
C GLN A 24 -16.80 11.82 31.88
N LEU A 25 -16.74 11.71 30.55
CA LEU A 25 -17.74 12.34 29.69
C LEU A 25 -18.90 11.37 29.47
N THR A 26 -20.15 11.83 29.62
CA THR A 26 -21.34 11.01 29.34
C THR A 26 -22.00 11.57 28.09
N ALA A 27 -21.72 10.96 26.93
CA ALA A 27 -22.22 11.46 25.64
C ALA A 27 -23.75 11.35 25.53
N LEU A 28 -24.41 12.36 24.96
CA LEU A 28 -25.84 12.28 24.64
C LEU A 28 -26.06 11.44 23.37
N SER A 29 -26.48 10.19 23.55
CA SER A 29 -26.73 9.19 22.50
C SER A 29 -28.04 9.42 21.72
N THR A 30 -28.27 10.64 21.21
CA THR A 30 -29.57 11.03 20.61
C THR A 30 -29.52 11.32 19.10
N GLY A 31 -28.35 11.23 18.45
CA GLY A 31 -28.20 11.50 17.00
C GLY A 31 -28.27 10.27 16.07
N ILE A 32 -27.79 9.10 16.51
CA ILE A 32 -27.35 8.00 15.62
C ILE A 32 -28.52 7.12 15.08
N VAL A 33 -29.75 7.35 15.53
CA VAL A 33 -30.90 6.42 15.34
C VAL A 33 -31.45 6.38 13.90
N LEU A 34 -31.09 7.32 13.02
CA LEU A 34 -31.72 7.48 11.69
C LEU A 34 -30.98 6.85 10.49
N LEU A 35 -29.81 6.22 10.68
CA LEU A 35 -29.09 5.50 9.60
C LEU A 35 -29.45 4.00 9.51
N ALA A 36 -30.41 3.52 10.31
CA ALA A 36 -30.86 2.12 10.31
C ALA A 36 -31.76 1.80 9.09
N GLY A 37 -31.19 1.69 7.88
CA GLY A 37 -31.95 1.61 6.62
C GLY A 37 -31.60 0.49 5.64
N ALA A 38 -30.43 -0.15 5.71
CA ALA A 38 -30.05 -1.20 4.76
C ALA A 38 -29.11 -2.27 5.35
N PRO A 39 -29.11 -3.51 4.80
CA PRO A 39 -27.89 -4.28 4.69
C PRO A 39 -26.98 -3.59 3.65
N SER A 40 -25.71 -3.37 4.01
CA SER A 40 -24.71 -2.83 3.09
C SER A 40 -24.22 -3.94 2.15
N HIS A 41 -25.11 -4.49 1.34
CA HIS A 41 -24.72 -5.39 0.25
C HIS A 41 -23.78 -4.62 -0.66
N ALA A 42 -22.55 -5.11 -0.78
CA ALA A 42 -21.64 -4.62 -1.79
C ALA A 42 -22.30 -4.86 -3.16
N ALA A 43 -22.63 -3.77 -3.87
CA ALA A 43 -23.13 -3.89 -5.23
C ALA A 43 -22.07 -4.64 -6.05
N ALA A 44 -22.45 -5.79 -6.64
CA ALA A 44 -21.53 -6.70 -7.32
C ALA A 44 -20.66 -5.97 -8.35
N ILE A 45 -19.42 -6.40 -8.52
CA ILE A 45 -18.48 -5.76 -9.46
C ILE A 45 -19.04 -5.92 -10.88
N GLN A 46 -19.42 -4.80 -11.51
CA GLN A 46 -20.00 -4.81 -12.87
C GLN A 46 -18.93 -4.57 -13.95
N SER A 47 -17.89 -3.82 -13.60
CA SER A 47 -16.69 -3.57 -14.39
C SER A 47 -15.49 -3.40 -13.47
N GLY A 48 -14.29 -3.59 -14.00
CA GLY A 48 -13.05 -3.21 -13.36
C GLY A 48 -11.84 -3.70 -14.13
N VAL A 49 -10.68 -3.12 -13.88
CA VAL A 49 -9.40 -3.61 -14.40
C VAL A 49 -8.56 -4.08 -13.23
N PHE A 50 -8.30 -5.38 -13.18
CA PHE A 50 -7.26 -5.98 -12.36
C PHE A 50 -5.95 -5.93 -13.14
N SER A 51 -4.86 -5.48 -12.53
CA SER A 51 -3.55 -5.39 -13.21
C SER A 51 -2.42 -5.81 -12.27
N LEU A 52 -1.49 -6.62 -12.76
CA LEU A 52 -0.42 -7.24 -11.98
C LEU A 52 0.87 -7.32 -12.80
N TRP A 53 1.96 -6.84 -12.22
CA TRP A 53 3.30 -6.89 -12.80
C TRP A 53 4.25 -7.63 -11.84
N LEU A 54 5.25 -8.32 -12.38
CA LEU A 54 6.34 -8.85 -11.55
C LEU A 54 7.26 -7.72 -11.06
N GLU A 55 8.02 -7.95 -10.00
CA GLU A 55 8.87 -6.91 -9.37
C GLU A 55 9.96 -6.30 -10.28
N CYS A 56 10.33 -7.01 -11.35
CA CYS A 56 11.24 -6.49 -12.37
C CYS A 56 10.53 -5.74 -13.50
N ASN A 57 9.20 -5.67 -13.55
CA ASN A 57 8.44 -5.32 -14.76
C ASN A 57 8.88 -6.17 -15.97
N ASN A 58 9.36 -7.39 -15.72
CA ASN A 58 9.87 -8.33 -16.71
C ASN A 58 8.77 -9.24 -17.29
N ASP A 59 7.56 -9.16 -16.72
CA ASP A 59 6.29 -9.63 -17.26
C ASP A 59 5.12 -8.92 -16.53
N GLY A 60 3.91 -8.92 -17.11
CA GLY A 60 2.73 -8.29 -16.52
C GLY A 60 1.40 -8.44 -17.28
N ILE A 61 0.34 -8.74 -16.52
CA ILE A 61 -1.00 -9.07 -17.03
C ILE A 61 -2.06 -8.07 -16.57
N SER A 62 -3.09 -7.86 -17.40
CA SER A 62 -4.33 -7.18 -17.01
C SER A 62 -5.56 -8.01 -17.37
N HIS A 63 -6.58 -7.97 -16.50
CA HIS A 63 -7.89 -8.59 -16.70
C HIS A 63 -9.01 -7.56 -16.53
N ILE A 64 -9.88 -7.48 -17.53
CA ILE A 64 -11.05 -6.61 -17.56
C ILE A 64 -12.24 -7.43 -17.01
N PHE A 65 -12.52 -7.26 -15.72
CA PHE A 65 -13.64 -7.93 -15.08
C PHE A 65 -14.98 -7.44 -15.65
N GLY A 66 -15.85 -8.39 -15.99
CA GLY A 66 -17.07 -8.17 -16.76
C GLY A 66 -16.89 -8.37 -18.27
N SER A 67 -15.66 -8.59 -18.76
CA SER A 67 -15.41 -8.98 -20.15
C SER A 67 -15.57 -10.50 -20.33
N GLY A 68 -16.10 -10.91 -21.49
CA GLY A 68 -16.36 -12.32 -21.78
C GLY A 68 -17.54 -12.94 -21.02
N ALA A 69 -17.61 -14.27 -21.02
CA ALA A 69 -18.65 -15.04 -20.36
C ALA A 69 -18.01 -16.03 -19.36
N PRO A 70 -18.46 -16.06 -18.09
CA PRO A 70 -17.79 -16.85 -17.06
C PRO A 70 -18.02 -18.35 -17.22
N ILE A 71 -16.95 -19.12 -17.04
CA ILE A 71 -16.93 -20.59 -17.02
C ILE A 71 -16.98 -21.02 -15.55
N ASN A 72 -18.05 -21.70 -15.14
CA ASN A 72 -18.34 -22.03 -13.72
C ASN A 72 -18.32 -20.81 -12.77
N GLY A 73 -18.58 -19.61 -13.28
CA GLY A 73 -18.50 -18.36 -12.51
C GLY A 73 -17.13 -17.67 -12.52
N TRP A 74 -16.07 -18.36 -12.98
CA TRP A 74 -14.76 -17.77 -13.22
C TRP A 74 -14.71 -17.05 -14.56
N GLN A 75 -14.18 -15.84 -14.58
CA GLN A 75 -13.65 -15.20 -15.80
C GLN A 75 -12.16 -15.52 -15.87
N TYR A 76 -11.64 -15.83 -17.06
CA TYR A 76 -10.26 -16.25 -17.29
C TYR A 76 -9.62 -15.36 -18.35
N THR A 77 -8.41 -14.88 -18.04
CA THR A 77 -7.54 -14.15 -18.95
C THR A 77 -6.22 -14.89 -19.04
N SER A 78 -5.77 -15.19 -20.26
CA SER A 78 -4.47 -15.82 -20.49
C SER A 78 -3.49 -14.78 -20.96
N ASP A 79 -2.29 -14.79 -20.41
CA ASP A 79 -1.20 -14.03 -21.02
C ASP A 79 -0.72 -14.70 -22.31
N ALA A 80 0.13 -13.98 -23.01
CA ALA A 80 0.94 -14.54 -24.07
C ALA A 80 1.94 -15.60 -23.51
N ARG A 81 2.86 -16.08 -24.34
CA ARG A 81 3.87 -17.08 -23.93
C ARG A 81 5.26 -16.59 -24.33
N ALA A 82 6.20 -16.70 -23.40
CA ALA A 82 7.62 -16.42 -23.60
C ALA A 82 7.93 -15.00 -24.13
N ASP A 83 7.08 -14.04 -23.76
CA ASP A 83 7.25 -12.61 -23.96
C ASP A 83 7.91 -11.90 -22.77
N ASN A 84 7.96 -12.55 -21.60
CA ASN A 84 8.79 -12.12 -20.48
C ASN A 84 10.26 -11.89 -20.89
N THR A 85 10.95 -10.95 -20.25
CA THR A 85 12.29 -10.52 -20.67
C THR A 85 13.48 -11.19 -19.98
N ASP A 86 13.25 -11.91 -18.86
CA ASP A 86 14.31 -12.46 -18.00
C ASP A 86 14.38 -14.01 -17.98
N GLY A 87 13.49 -14.69 -18.71
CA GLY A 87 13.46 -16.15 -18.91
C GLY A 87 12.30 -16.86 -18.20
N TYR A 88 11.93 -18.03 -18.73
CA TYR A 88 10.73 -18.84 -18.43
C TYR A 88 10.15 -18.81 -17.00
N PHE A 89 10.97 -18.73 -15.96
CA PHE A 89 10.50 -18.58 -14.57
C PHE A 89 9.65 -17.32 -14.32
N TYR A 90 9.71 -16.35 -15.22
CA TYR A 90 9.00 -15.08 -15.14
C TYR A 90 7.81 -14.98 -16.09
N ASP A 91 7.50 -16.03 -16.88
CA ASP A 91 6.23 -16.14 -17.62
C ASP A 91 5.07 -16.10 -16.60
N ILE A 92 4.21 -15.08 -16.69
CA ILE A 92 2.82 -15.15 -16.24
C ILE A 92 2.06 -15.97 -17.28
N ALA A 93 1.10 -16.79 -16.84
CA ALA A 93 0.33 -17.67 -17.72
C ALA A 93 -1.16 -17.27 -17.77
N GLY A 94 -1.68 -16.70 -16.68
CA GLY A 94 -3.02 -16.15 -16.65
C GLY A 94 -3.50 -15.72 -15.26
N ILE A 95 -4.60 -14.97 -15.26
CA ILE A 95 -5.37 -14.59 -14.08
C ILE A 95 -6.82 -15.02 -14.27
N ALA A 96 -7.44 -15.54 -13.22
CA ALA A 96 -8.86 -15.82 -13.19
C ALA A 96 -9.51 -15.19 -11.95
N VAL A 97 -10.72 -14.63 -12.12
CA VAL A 97 -11.45 -13.95 -11.06
C VAL A 97 -12.90 -14.43 -11.00
N LYS A 98 -13.40 -14.64 -9.78
CA LYS A 98 -14.77 -15.10 -9.49
C LYS A 98 -15.34 -14.35 -8.30
N GLN A 99 -16.60 -13.92 -8.39
CA GLN A 99 -17.33 -13.40 -7.24
C GLN A 99 -18.21 -14.51 -6.63
N VAL A 100 -18.12 -14.72 -5.32
CA VAL A 100 -18.91 -15.69 -4.55
C VAL A 100 -19.61 -14.96 -3.41
N GLY A 101 -20.84 -14.49 -3.66
CA GLY A 101 -21.58 -13.66 -2.72
C GLY A 101 -20.88 -12.32 -2.50
N GLU A 102 -20.44 -12.05 -1.27
CA GLU A 102 -19.69 -10.84 -0.91
C GLU A 102 -18.16 -11.05 -0.92
N GLU A 103 -17.67 -12.21 -1.37
CA GLU A 103 -16.23 -12.49 -1.54
C GLU A 103 -15.81 -12.40 -3.02
N VAL A 104 -14.63 -11.84 -3.29
CA VAL A 104 -13.92 -11.95 -4.57
C VAL A 104 -12.79 -12.96 -4.38
N VAL A 105 -12.68 -13.91 -5.31
CA VAL A 105 -11.63 -14.92 -5.36
C VAL A 105 -10.80 -14.67 -6.61
N VAL A 106 -9.47 -14.66 -6.45
CA VAL A 106 -8.49 -14.51 -7.53
C VAL A 106 -7.60 -15.75 -7.54
N ALA A 107 -7.35 -16.30 -8.73
CA ALA A 107 -6.36 -17.32 -8.98
C ALA A 107 -5.38 -16.83 -10.06
N LEU A 108 -4.09 -16.94 -9.78
CA LEU A 108 -2.99 -16.61 -10.68
C LEU A 108 -2.28 -17.89 -11.09
N SER A 109 -1.85 -17.99 -12.35
CA SER A 109 -0.94 -19.03 -12.84
C SER A 109 0.23 -18.39 -13.56
N GLY A 110 1.41 -19.00 -13.41
CA GLY A 110 2.69 -18.52 -13.94
C GLY A 110 3.81 -19.42 -13.44
N ASN A 111 5.07 -19.06 -13.69
CA ASN A 111 6.22 -19.87 -13.31
C ASN A 111 7.05 -19.29 -12.15
N THR A 112 6.63 -18.14 -11.62
CA THR A 112 7.25 -17.50 -10.44
C THR A 112 6.59 -18.04 -9.17
N PRO A 113 7.33 -18.65 -8.24
CA PRO A 113 6.80 -19.07 -6.94
C PRO A 113 6.30 -17.88 -6.11
N LEU A 114 5.39 -18.11 -5.16
CA LEU A 114 4.88 -17.03 -4.27
C LEU A 114 5.98 -16.33 -3.46
N THR A 115 7.08 -17.03 -3.16
CA THR A 115 8.29 -16.49 -2.49
C THR A 115 9.32 -15.90 -3.47
N GLY A 116 8.96 -15.78 -4.74
CA GLY A 116 9.83 -15.30 -5.83
C GLY A 116 10.97 -16.25 -6.20
N THR A 117 11.67 -15.88 -7.28
CA THR A 117 12.81 -16.62 -7.82
C THR A 117 13.81 -15.68 -8.48
N GLY A 118 15.11 -16.00 -8.43
CA GLY A 118 16.18 -15.14 -8.94
C GLY A 118 17.16 -15.96 -9.77
N PHE A 119 17.22 -15.71 -11.08
CA PHE A 119 18.07 -16.52 -11.98
C PHE A 119 19.58 -16.24 -11.84
N ASP A 120 19.95 -14.99 -11.53
CA ASP A 120 21.37 -14.54 -11.53
C ASP A 120 21.62 -13.24 -10.72
N ARG A 121 20.71 -12.87 -9.79
CA ARG A 121 20.68 -11.53 -9.15
C ARG A 121 20.71 -11.58 -7.61
N GLN A 122 21.38 -10.59 -7.01
CA GLN A 122 21.95 -10.72 -5.65
C GLN A 122 21.02 -10.21 -4.55
N GLY A 123 20.46 -11.14 -3.77
CA GLY A 123 19.52 -10.83 -2.69
C GLY A 123 18.13 -10.41 -3.18
N SER A 124 18.04 -9.84 -4.39
CA SER A 124 16.81 -9.65 -5.16
C SER A 124 16.32 -10.98 -5.74
N GLN A 125 15.48 -11.69 -4.99
CA GLN A 125 14.50 -12.57 -5.61
C GLN A 125 13.49 -11.70 -6.37
N VAL A 126 13.15 -12.05 -7.61
CA VAL A 126 12.04 -11.40 -8.29
C VAL A 126 10.77 -12.09 -7.81
N VAL A 127 9.96 -11.37 -7.04
CA VAL A 127 8.67 -11.85 -6.55
C VAL A 127 7.57 -11.32 -7.48
N TRP A 128 6.35 -11.79 -7.27
CA TRP A 128 5.16 -11.11 -7.73
C TRP A 128 5.06 -9.71 -7.11
N GLY A 129 4.62 -8.74 -7.91
CA GLY A 129 4.20 -7.44 -7.41
C GLY A 129 2.92 -7.51 -6.58
N ASP A 130 2.27 -6.38 -6.40
CA ASP A 130 0.93 -6.32 -5.81
C ASP A 130 -0.14 -6.31 -6.92
N LEU A 131 -1.29 -6.95 -6.68
CA LEU A 131 -2.41 -6.93 -7.62
C LEU A 131 -3.18 -5.62 -7.46
N PHE A 132 -3.18 -4.75 -8.46
CA PHE A 132 -3.94 -3.51 -8.44
C PHE A 132 -5.35 -3.69 -8.99
N PHE A 133 -6.26 -2.79 -8.61
CA PHE A 133 -7.63 -2.74 -9.13
C PHE A 133 -8.11 -1.29 -9.31
N THR A 134 -8.79 -1.03 -10.43
CA THR A 134 -9.60 0.17 -10.69
C THR A 134 -10.99 -0.23 -11.21
N ASP A 135 -11.96 0.69 -11.20
CA ASP A 135 -13.33 0.42 -11.69
C ASP A 135 -13.46 0.39 -13.23
N GLY A 136 -12.36 0.66 -13.95
CA GLY A 136 -12.30 0.74 -15.40
C GLY A 136 -12.77 2.08 -16.00
N SER A 137 -13.08 3.08 -15.18
CA SER A 137 -13.48 4.43 -15.65
C SER A 137 -12.31 5.43 -15.74
N GLN A 138 -11.14 5.07 -15.20
CA GLN A 138 -9.93 5.89 -15.12
C GLN A 138 -8.71 5.08 -15.58
N SER A 139 -7.67 5.79 -16.04
CA SER A 139 -6.33 5.21 -16.18
C SER A 139 -5.77 4.79 -14.80
N PHE A 140 -4.75 3.94 -14.78
CA PHE A 140 -4.04 3.56 -13.56
C PHE A 140 -3.51 4.81 -12.82
N THR A 141 -2.92 5.74 -13.57
CA THR A 141 -2.32 6.98 -13.05
C THR A 141 -3.38 7.97 -12.57
N ASP A 142 -4.52 8.09 -13.25
CA ASP A 142 -5.64 8.92 -12.78
C ASP A 142 -6.29 8.35 -11.52
N ALA A 143 -6.56 7.05 -11.48
CA ALA A 143 -7.10 6.38 -10.30
C ALA A 143 -6.16 6.53 -9.09
N MET A 144 -4.84 6.44 -9.32
CA MET A 144 -3.82 6.72 -8.31
C MET A 144 -3.89 8.16 -7.81
N ASN A 145 -3.95 9.14 -8.73
CA ASN A 145 -3.98 10.57 -8.40
C ASN A 145 -5.30 11.00 -7.73
N THR A 146 -6.41 10.29 -7.93
CA THR A 146 -7.70 10.57 -7.28
C THR A 146 -8.00 9.67 -6.07
N GLY A 147 -7.07 8.81 -5.65
CA GLY A 147 -7.25 7.89 -4.51
C GLY A 147 -8.12 6.66 -4.76
N ASN A 148 -8.61 6.49 -6.01
CA ASN A 148 -9.48 5.39 -6.44
C ASN A 148 -8.71 4.12 -6.83
N LEU A 149 -7.37 4.13 -6.83
CA LEU A 149 -6.56 2.93 -7.01
C LEU A 149 -6.60 2.07 -5.72
N PHE A 150 -6.94 0.80 -5.90
CA PHE A 150 -6.85 -0.24 -4.88
C PHE A 150 -5.66 -1.16 -5.18
N GLY A 151 -5.18 -1.86 -4.17
CA GLY A 151 -4.09 -2.83 -4.30
C GLY A 151 -4.17 -3.95 -3.29
N VAL A 152 -3.79 -5.16 -3.68
CA VAL A 152 -3.78 -6.35 -2.83
C VAL A 152 -2.35 -6.86 -2.72
N ARG A 153 -1.75 -6.72 -1.54
CA ARG A 153 -0.49 -7.39 -1.23
C ARG A 153 -0.80 -8.83 -0.86
N PHE A 154 -0.49 -9.76 -1.78
CA PHE A 154 -0.64 -11.20 -1.55
C PHE A 154 0.72 -11.91 -1.38
N ALA A 155 1.79 -11.37 -1.97
CA ALA A 155 3.16 -11.86 -1.77
C ALA A 155 3.77 -11.29 -0.47
N ALA A 156 4.39 -12.17 0.32
CA ALA A 156 5.01 -11.79 1.58
C ALA A 156 6.40 -11.17 1.37
N ASP A 157 7.18 -11.66 0.39
CA ASP A 157 8.60 -11.34 0.25
C ASP A 157 8.88 -10.14 -0.68
N ASN A 158 7.86 -9.55 -1.32
CA ASN A 158 8.04 -8.43 -2.24
C ASN A 158 8.44 -7.12 -1.53
N GLU A 159 9.06 -6.20 -2.26
CA GLU A 159 9.53 -4.89 -1.80
C GLU A 159 8.41 -3.87 -1.55
N SER A 160 7.13 -4.28 -1.53
CA SER A 160 5.98 -3.41 -1.31
C SER A 160 6.06 -2.63 0.01
N GLY A 161 5.57 -1.39 -0.01
CA GLY A 161 5.45 -0.51 1.16
C GLY A 161 4.27 -0.88 2.07
N ALA A 162 3.34 -1.70 1.58
CA ALA A 162 2.26 -2.27 2.39
C ALA A 162 2.82 -3.25 3.43
N SER A 163 2.78 -2.92 4.72
CA SER A 163 3.47 -3.67 5.79
C SER A 163 2.84 -5.03 6.17
N GLN A 164 1.76 -5.45 5.51
CA GLN A 164 1.05 -6.71 5.73
C GLN A 164 0.44 -7.22 4.44
N LEU A 165 0.16 -8.52 4.36
CA LEU A 165 -0.77 -9.03 3.34
C LEU A 165 -2.17 -8.46 3.56
N GLY A 166 -2.92 -8.19 2.50
CA GLY A 166 -4.28 -7.64 2.57
C GLY A 166 -4.65 -6.68 1.44
N VAL A 167 -5.86 -6.14 1.51
CA VAL A 167 -6.37 -5.12 0.56
C VAL A 167 -6.08 -3.71 1.08
N TYR A 168 -5.68 -2.82 0.19
CA TYR A 168 -5.32 -1.43 0.44
C TYR A 168 -6.12 -0.50 -0.49
N ASN A 169 -6.50 0.66 0.04
CA ASN A 169 -7.13 1.76 -0.69
C ASN A 169 -6.21 3.00 -0.70
N ASN A 170 -6.60 4.03 -1.45
CA ASN A 170 -5.81 5.26 -1.63
C ASN A 170 -4.36 4.92 -2.01
N VAL A 171 -4.20 3.93 -2.90
CA VAL A 171 -2.91 3.36 -3.24
C VAL A 171 -2.16 4.32 -4.16
N VAL A 172 -0.93 4.62 -3.79
CA VAL A 172 0.07 5.19 -4.70
C VAL A 172 1.10 4.12 -4.95
N GLY A 173 1.19 3.67 -6.21
CA GLY A 173 2.16 2.68 -6.65
C GLY A 173 3.60 3.21 -6.57
N LYS A 174 4.56 2.29 -6.63
CA LYS A 174 5.95 2.58 -6.96
C LYS A 174 6.46 1.53 -7.94
N SER A 175 7.45 1.89 -8.75
CA SER A 175 8.28 0.90 -9.42
C SER A 175 9.39 0.43 -8.48
N VAL A 176 9.61 -0.88 -8.44
CA VAL A 176 10.87 -1.47 -7.96
C VAL A 176 11.69 -2.12 -9.09
N GLY A 177 11.21 -2.07 -10.34
CA GLY A 177 11.83 -2.69 -11.51
C GLY A 177 13.33 -2.39 -11.65
N VAL A 178 13.70 -1.10 -11.61
CA VAL A 178 15.10 -0.67 -11.73
C VAL A 178 15.99 -1.14 -10.57
N ASN A 179 15.44 -1.31 -9.36
CA ASN A 179 16.21 -1.80 -8.21
C ASN A 179 16.57 -3.29 -8.39
N ASN A 180 15.65 -4.05 -8.99
CA ASN A 180 15.79 -5.48 -9.27
C ASN A 180 16.37 -5.77 -10.68
N PHE A 181 16.97 -4.75 -11.30
CA PHE A 181 17.63 -4.76 -12.61
C PHE A 181 16.72 -5.00 -13.83
N GLY A 182 15.41 -4.89 -13.65
CA GLY A 182 14.42 -4.91 -14.72
C GLY A 182 14.03 -3.51 -15.22
N HIS A 183 12.81 -3.38 -15.73
CA HIS A 183 12.37 -2.25 -16.57
C HIS A 183 11.87 -1.05 -15.78
N ARG A 184 12.18 0.14 -16.28
CA ARG A 184 11.86 1.42 -15.66
C ARG A 184 10.42 1.87 -15.92
N THR A 185 9.92 1.59 -17.11
CA THR A 185 8.65 2.04 -17.67
C THR A 185 8.01 0.88 -18.44
N TYR A 186 6.71 0.93 -18.73
CA TYR A 186 6.07 -0.16 -19.47
C TYR A 186 6.53 -0.21 -20.94
N ASP A 187 6.81 0.94 -21.58
CA ASP A 187 7.44 0.97 -22.91
C ASP A 187 8.85 0.36 -22.91
N ASN A 188 9.60 0.50 -21.79
CA ASN A 188 10.90 -0.14 -21.65
C ASN A 188 10.77 -1.67 -21.56
N TYR A 189 9.70 -2.21 -20.97
CA TYR A 189 9.39 -3.64 -21.06
C TYR A 189 9.04 -4.04 -22.49
N ALA A 190 8.02 -3.41 -23.09
CA ALA A 190 7.52 -3.75 -24.42
C ALA A 190 8.60 -3.66 -25.51
N ALA A 191 9.49 -2.66 -25.45
CA ALA A 191 10.60 -2.51 -26.39
C ALA A 191 11.71 -3.56 -26.24
N VAL A 192 11.79 -4.26 -25.10
CA VAL A 192 12.80 -5.32 -24.84
C VAL A 192 12.22 -6.71 -25.05
N ALA A 193 10.95 -6.95 -24.71
CA ALA A 193 10.20 -8.12 -25.17
C ALA A 193 10.15 -8.16 -26.72
N GLY A 194 9.97 -6.99 -27.32
CA GLY A 194 10.22 -6.73 -28.74
C GLY A 194 9.03 -7.01 -29.66
N GLU A 195 9.15 -6.58 -30.92
CA GLU A 195 8.06 -6.54 -31.92
C GLU A 195 7.34 -7.88 -32.16
N GLY A 196 7.95 -9.02 -31.84
CA GLY A 196 7.32 -10.34 -31.96
C GLY A 196 6.44 -10.72 -30.76
N ALA A 197 6.84 -10.29 -29.56
CA ALA A 197 6.10 -10.48 -28.32
C ALA A 197 4.95 -9.47 -28.23
N ALA A 198 5.26 -8.19 -28.40
CA ALA A 198 4.33 -7.06 -28.42
C ALA A 198 3.41 -7.01 -29.67
N ALA A 199 3.34 -8.09 -30.45
CA ALA A 199 2.37 -8.31 -31.52
C ALA A 199 1.43 -9.52 -31.23
N GLN A 200 1.55 -10.14 -30.06
CA GLN A 200 0.57 -11.11 -29.56
C GLN A 200 -0.64 -10.34 -29.00
N SER A 201 -1.85 -10.71 -29.42
CA SER A 201 -3.11 -10.01 -29.05
C SER A 201 -3.58 -10.28 -27.62
N ASN A 202 -2.66 -10.64 -26.74
CA ASN A 202 -2.86 -10.90 -25.32
C ASN A 202 -1.53 -10.74 -24.54
N PHE A 203 -0.63 -9.87 -25.01
CA PHE A 203 0.65 -9.48 -24.39
C PHE A 203 0.50 -8.77 -23.02
N LEU A 204 -0.74 -8.48 -22.61
CA LEU A 204 -1.13 -7.93 -21.31
C LEU A 204 -2.46 -8.56 -20.86
N GLY A 205 -2.68 -9.83 -21.18
CA GLY A 205 -3.97 -10.50 -20.96
C GLY A 205 -5.11 -9.94 -21.82
N ASP A 206 -6.10 -9.29 -21.19
CA ASP A 206 -7.30 -8.72 -21.84
C ASP A 206 -7.02 -7.35 -22.50
N MET A 207 -5.85 -6.75 -22.26
CA MET A 207 -5.48 -5.44 -22.75
C MET A 207 -4.58 -5.52 -24.00
N GLU A 208 -4.75 -4.56 -24.90
CA GLU A 208 -3.97 -4.46 -26.14
C GLU A 208 -2.68 -3.66 -25.89
N VAL A 209 -1.64 -3.89 -26.69
CA VAL A 209 -0.36 -3.17 -26.54
C VAL A 209 -0.51 -1.66 -26.77
N SER A 210 -1.54 -1.24 -27.52
CA SER A 210 -1.94 0.17 -27.63
C SER A 210 -2.28 0.83 -26.30
N ASP A 211 -2.64 0.06 -25.28
CA ASP A 211 -3.07 0.55 -23.98
C ASP A 211 -1.89 0.83 -23.02
N LEU A 212 -0.65 0.67 -23.53
CA LEU A 212 0.59 1.21 -22.94
C LEU A 212 0.97 2.58 -23.51
N SER A 213 0.76 2.83 -24.80
CA SER A 213 1.38 3.96 -25.52
C SER A 213 0.36 4.83 -26.30
N GLY A 214 -0.06 5.96 -25.73
CA GLY A 214 -0.98 6.89 -26.39
C GLY A 214 -1.41 8.07 -25.50
N GLU A 215 -2.29 8.94 -26.01
CA GLU A 215 -2.81 10.11 -25.25
C GLU A 215 -4.02 9.76 -24.35
N ASP A 216 -4.62 8.57 -24.51
CA ASP A 216 -5.81 8.08 -23.79
C ASP A 216 -5.63 6.62 -23.31
N THR A 217 -4.48 6.27 -22.73
CA THR A 217 -4.14 4.89 -22.33
C THR A 217 -4.38 4.58 -20.84
N TYR A 218 -4.53 3.29 -20.51
CA TYR A 218 -4.71 2.86 -19.12
C TYR A 218 -3.40 2.91 -18.33
N PHE A 219 -2.30 2.47 -18.95
CA PHE A 219 -0.95 2.69 -18.46
C PHE A 219 -0.30 3.85 -19.22
N ASP A 220 0.41 4.72 -18.52
CA ASP A 220 1.33 5.68 -19.14
C ASP A 220 2.68 4.96 -19.35
N GLY A 221 2.96 4.55 -20.58
CA GLY A 221 4.13 3.74 -20.94
C GLY A 221 5.47 4.47 -20.84
N ASP A 222 5.46 5.81 -20.88
CA ASP A 222 6.65 6.67 -20.70
C ASP A 222 6.93 6.94 -19.20
N ASP A 223 5.93 6.78 -18.32
CA ASP A 223 6.07 6.88 -16.87
C ASP A 223 6.53 5.56 -16.20
N THR A 224 6.77 5.67 -14.91
CA THR A 224 7.17 4.67 -13.93
C THR A 224 6.32 3.39 -14.03
N GLY A 225 6.96 2.25 -14.31
CA GLY A 225 6.29 0.94 -14.30
C GLY A 225 5.92 0.52 -12.87
N TYR A 226 4.70 0.85 -12.45
CA TYR A 226 4.17 0.69 -11.09
C TYR A 226 3.77 -0.77 -10.80
N ASN A 227 4.58 -1.49 -10.04
CA ASN A 227 4.39 -2.92 -9.78
C ASN A 227 4.17 -3.32 -8.32
N VAL A 228 4.42 -2.42 -7.36
CA VAL A 228 4.07 -2.66 -5.94
C VAL A 228 3.48 -1.41 -5.30
N ILE A 229 2.67 -1.59 -4.26
CA ILE A 229 2.14 -0.50 -3.43
C ILE A 229 3.34 0.29 -2.86
N GLY A 230 3.43 1.58 -3.16
CA GLY A 230 4.39 2.49 -2.53
C GLY A 230 3.90 2.95 -1.16
N GLN A 231 2.63 3.33 -1.12
CA GLN A 231 1.86 3.69 0.08
C GLN A 231 0.36 3.43 -0.17
N GLY A 232 -0.41 3.28 0.91
CA GLY A 232 -1.86 3.11 0.88
C GLY A 232 -2.37 2.76 2.28
N THR A 233 -3.68 2.88 2.51
CA THR A 233 -4.29 2.49 3.80
C THR A 233 -4.89 1.09 3.69
N LYS A 234 -4.47 0.18 4.58
CA LYS A 234 -5.04 -1.18 4.64
C LYS A 234 -6.52 -1.10 5.02
N VAL A 235 -7.37 -1.76 4.24
CA VAL A 235 -8.81 -1.84 4.50
C VAL A 235 -9.06 -2.69 5.74
N ARG A 236 -9.99 -2.24 6.60
CA ARG A 236 -10.40 -3.01 7.79
C ARG A 236 -11.43 -4.06 7.42
N ASN A 237 -11.28 -5.26 7.97
CA ASN A 237 -12.11 -6.42 7.63
C ASN A 237 -12.11 -6.66 6.10
N ASP A 238 -10.94 -6.57 5.49
CA ASP A 238 -10.68 -6.83 4.07
C ASP A 238 -10.97 -8.28 3.67
N GLY A 239 -11.17 -9.18 4.63
CA GLY A 239 -11.46 -10.60 4.38
C GLY A 239 -10.30 -11.35 3.74
N PHE A 240 -9.09 -10.77 3.73
CA PHE A 240 -7.99 -11.32 2.95
C PHE A 240 -7.52 -12.66 3.50
N SER A 241 -7.47 -13.67 2.62
CA SER A 241 -6.82 -14.95 2.89
C SER A 241 -6.19 -15.51 1.62
N LEU A 242 -4.96 -16.00 1.73
CA LEU A 242 -4.46 -17.01 0.78
C LEU A 242 -5.36 -18.26 0.87
N LEU A 243 -5.55 -18.96 -0.24
CA LEU A 243 -6.31 -20.21 -0.33
C LEU A 243 -5.37 -21.36 -0.73
N PRO A 244 -5.47 -22.53 -0.09
CA PRO A 244 -4.81 -23.73 -0.58
C PRO A 244 -5.52 -24.25 -1.85
N LEU A 245 -4.82 -24.98 -2.71
CA LEU A 245 -5.36 -25.45 -4.00
C LEU A 245 -6.47 -26.51 -3.87
N ASP A 246 -6.74 -27.03 -2.67
CA ASP A 246 -7.85 -27.92 -2.35
C ASP A 246 -9.05 -27.21 -1.66
N ASP A 247 -9.06 -25.87 -1.61
CA ASP A 247 -10.19 -25.10 -1.10
C ASP A 247 -11.46 -25.27 -1.95
N LEU A 248 -12.62 -25.35 -1.30
CA LEU A 248 -13.92 -25.55 -1.95
C LEU A 248 -14.33 -24.40 -2.87
N LEU A 249 -13.80 -23.18 -2.68
CA LEU A 249 -14.00 -22.05 -3.58
C LEU A 249 -13.32 -22.24 -4.94
N LEU A 250 -12.28 -23.10 -5.00
CA LEU A 250 -11.51 -23.46 -6.20
C LEU A 250 -11.98 -24.78 -6.82
N ALA A 251 -13.01 -25.46 -6.27
CA ALA A 251 -13.43 -26.78 -6.71
C ALA A 251 -13.99 -26.87 -8.15
N ASP A 252 -14.19 -25.73 -8.82
CA ASP A 252 -14.61 -25.58 -10.21
C ASP A 252 -13.67 -24.67 -11.04
N PHE A 253 -12.51 -24.31 -10.48
CA PHE A 253 -11.39 -23.69 -11.18
C PHE A 253 -10.65 -24.74 -12.01
N ASP A 254 -10.27 -24.40 -13.23
CA ASP A 254 -9.64 -25.32 -14.17
C ASP A 254 -8.61 -24.57 -15.02
N LEU A 255 -7.33 -24.89 -14.77
CA LEU A 255 -6.16 -24.34 -15.45
C LEU A 255 -6.16 -24.57 -16.97
N SER A 256 -6.95 -25.53 -17.48
CA SER A 256 -7.04 -25.79 -18.93
C SER A 256 -7.85 -24.74 -19.70
N ASN A 257 -8.48 -23.79 -19.02
CA ASN A 257 -9.08 -22.60 -19.64
C ASN A 257 -8.04 -21.53 -20.02
N PHE A 258 -6.81 -21.61 -19.51
CA PHE A 258 -5.73 -20.74 -19.94
C PHE A 258 -5.04 -21.27 -21.21
N VAL A 259 -4.53 -20.38 -22.06
CA VAL A 259 -3.66 -20.72 -23.21
C VAL A 259 -2.38 -21.43 -22.76
N ALA A 260 -1.93 -21.16 -21.53
CA ALA A 260 -0.90 -21.87 -20.80
C ALA A 260 -1.32 -22.04 -19.33
N ALA A 261 -1.10 -23.22 -18.76
CA ALA A 261 -0.90 -23.30 -17.31
C ALA A 261 0.59 -23.09 -17.04
N GLY A 262 0.92 -22.28 -16.03
CA GLY A 262 2.27 -22.22 -15.47
C GLY A 262 2.51 -23.34 -14.46
N ASP A 263 3.77 -23.50 -14.04
CA ASP A 263 4.19 -24.50 -13.06
C ASP A 263 3.70 -24.19 -11.63
N GLU A 264 3.39 -22.92 -11.34
CA GLU A 264 2.88 -22.43 -10.06
C GLU A 264 1.42 -21.97 -10.18
N THR A 265 0.68 -22.03 -9.06
CA THR A 265 -0.68 -21.50 -8.96
C THR A 265 -0.89 -20.88 -7.59
N ILE A 266 -1.33 -19.62 -7.55
CA ILE A 266 -1.50 -18.82 -6.34
C ILE A 266 -2.95 -18.39 -6.28
N ALA A 267 -3.66 -18.76 -5.21
CA ALA A 267 -5.04 -18.38 -5.00
C ALA A 267 -5.22 -17.56 -3.71
N PHE A 268 -6.09 -16.57 -3.76
CA PHE A 268 -6.50 -15.80 -2.59
C PHE A 268 -7.91 -15.26 -2.75
N LYS A 269 -8.50 -14.80 -1.64
CA LYS A 269 -9.77 -14.08 -1.63
C LYS A 269 -9.72 -12.85 -0.74
N PHE A 270 -10.69 -11.98 -0.93
CA PHE A 270 -10.97 -10.82 -0.09
C PHE A 270 -12.45 -10.41 -0.20
N ASN A 271 -12.92 -9.57 0.73
CA ASN A 271 -14.28 -9.05 0.72
C ASN A 271 -14.47 -8.04 -0.40
N GLN A 272 -15.54 -8.17 -1.18
CA GLN A 272 -15.86 -7.32 -2.33
C GLN A 272 -16.06 -5.84 -1.94
N SER A 273 -16.50 -5.59 -0.70
CA SER A 273 -16.59 -4.25 -0.10
C SER A 273 -15.22 -3.57 0.13
N ALA A 274 -14.10 -4.30 0.05
CA ALA A 274 -12.76 -3.72 0.16
C ALA A 274 -12.27 -3.03 -1.13
N LEU A 275 -12.92 -3.30 -2.27
CA LEU A 275 -12.73 -2.58 -3.54
C LEU A 275 -13.77 -1.45 -3.75
N GLN A 276 -14.50 -1.09 -2.70
CA GLN A 276 -15.41 0.05 -2.70
C GLN A 276 -14.75 1.24 -2.02
N TYR A 277 -15.13 2.45 -2.43
CA TYR A 277 -14.67 3.69 -1.80
C TYR A 277 -14.85 3.61 -0.28
N GLN A 278 -13.75 3.66 0.46
CA GLN A 278 -13.77 3.75 1.90
C GLN A 278 -13.71 5.24 2.24
N PRO A 279 -14.82 5.89 2.64
CA PRO A 279 -14.79 7.29 3.05
C PRO A 279 -13.73 7.50 4.13
N THR A 280 -13.06 8.65 4.04
CA THR A 280 -11.97 9.02 4.95
C THR A 280 -12.46 9.15 6.39
N ALA A 281 -11.53 9.25 7.34
CA ALA A 281 -11.88 9.54 8.73
C ALA A 281 -12.63 10.89 8.88
N GLN A 282 -12.40 11.85 7.96
CA GLN A 282 -13.14 13.11 7.92
C GLN A 282 -14.58 12.87 7.42
N GLU A 283 -14.75 12.24 6.26
CA GLU A 283 -16.08 11.99 5.67
C GLU A 283 -16.94 11.07 6.54
N LEU A 284 -16.35 10.08 7.22
CA LEU A 284 -17.08 9.23 8.17
C LEU A 284 -17.50 9.98 9.44
N ALA A 285 -16.77 11.03 9.84
CA ALA A 285 -17.21 11.92 10.91
C ALA A 285 -18.36 12.83 10.43
N ASP A 286 -18.25 13.37 9.22
CA ASP A 286 -19.27 14.22 8.61
C ASP A 286 -20.58 13.46 8.30
N GLU A 287 -20.50 12.23 7.77
CA GLU A 287 -21.65 11.34 7.50
C GLU A 287 -22.40 10.98 8.78
N LEU A 288 -21.68 10.63 9.85
CA LEU A 288 -22.26 10.34 11.16
C LEU A 288 -22.80 11.58 11.88
N GLY A 289 -22.64 12.79 11.32
CA GLY A 289 -23.04 14.03 11.97
C GLY A 289 -22.26 14.27 13.26
N VAL A 290 -20.99 13.85 13.32
CA VAL A 290 -20.09 14.16 14.43
C VAL A 290 -19.74 15.65 14.35
N GLU A 291 -20.63 16.49 14.86
CA GLU A 291 -20.23 17.79 15.38
C GLU A 291 -19.13 17.52 16.42
N TRP A 292 -17.87 17.72 16.00
CA TRP A 292 -16.68 17.60 16.84
C TRP A 292 -16.94 18.36 18.13
N ILE A 293 -17.11 17.63 19.24
CA ILE A 293 -17.70 18.20 20.45
C ILE A 293 -16.71 19.19 21.07
N TRP A 294 -16.93 20.46 20.69
CA TRP A 294 -16.48 21.68 21.34
C TRP A 294 -16.52 21.49 22.86
N ASP A 295 -15.55 22.05 23.58
CA ASP A 295 -15.54 21.89 25.02
C ASP A 295 -16.77 22.55 25.68
N GLU A 296 -17.00 22.29 26.98
CA GLU A 296 -18.18 22.80 27.70
C GLU A 296 -18.27 24.35 27.79
N GLN A 297 -17.28 25.09 27.24
CA GLN A 297 -17.29 26.55 27.13
C GLN A 297 -17.75 27.03 25.74
N GLY A 298 -17.78 26.16 24.73
CA GLY A 298 -18.23 26.50 23.37
C GLY A 298 -17.25 27.37 22.58
N GLU A 299 -16.00 27.47 23.03
CA GLU A 299 -14.90 27.90 22.19
C GLU A 299 -14.34 26.68 21.44
N ALA A 300 -13.70 26.90 20.29
CA ALA A 300 -12.91 25.82 19.70
C ALA A 300 -11.76 25.50 20.66
N PRO A 301 -11.45 24.21 20.94
CA PRO A 301 -10.08 23.90 21.30
C PRO A 301 -9.15 24.40 20.18
N GLU A 302 -7.89 24.72 20.48
CA GLU A 302 -6.89 25.09 19.45
C GLU A 302 -6.43 23.87 18.60
N ASP A 303 -7.26 22.82 18.58
CA ASP A 303 -7.04 21.52 17.97
C ASP A 303 -7.61 21.52 16.54
N LYS A 304 -6.86 20.90 15.63
CA LYS A 304 -6.95 21.19 14.19
C LYS A 304 -7.76 20.12 13.47
N GLY A 305 -8.61 20.53 12.53
CA GLY A 305 -9.25 19.61 11.58
C GLY A 305 -8.23 18.89 10.70
N PHE A 306 -8.60 17.76 10.08
CA PHE A 306 -7.69 16.97 9.24
C PHE A 306 -7.01 17.83 8.16
N ASP A 307 -7.77 18.66 7.44
CA ASP A 307 -7.29 19.60 6.42
C ASP A 307 -6.16 20.52 6.93
N GLN A 308 -6.28 21.00 8.17
CA GLN A 308 -5.29 21.91 8.76
C GLN A 308 -4.06 21.14 9.26
N LEU A 309 -4.23 19.94 9.81
CA LEU A 309 -3.09 19.06 10.16
C LEU A 309 -2.29 18.69 8.91
N GLU A 310 -2.98 18.38 7.81
CA GLU A 310 -2.38 18.04 6.52
C GLU A 310 -1.69 19.25 5.88
N GLN A 311 -2.34 20.43 5.85
CA GLN A 311 -1.72 21.65 5.37
C GLN A 311 -0.45 22.01 6.17
N GLU A 312 -0.49 21.97 7.51
CA GLU A 312 0.68 22.27 8.34
C GLU A 312 1.79 21.22 8.18
N LEU A 313 1.43 19.96 7.98
CA LEU A 313 2.37 18.86 7.70
C LEU A 313 3.10 19.09 6.38
N ASP A 314 2.39 19.50 5.33
CA ASP A 314 2.98 19.78 4.02
C ASP A 314 3.75 21.10 4.00
N ASP A 315 3.30 22.15 4.68
CA ASP A 315 4.08 23.38 4.88
C ASP A 315 5.40 23.10 5.63
N ALA A 316 5.39 22.19 6.61
CA ALA A 316 6.60 21.76 7.32
C ALA A 316 7.55 20.96 6.41
N LYS A 317 7.04 19.98 5.63
CA LYS A 317 7.83 19.23 4.61
C LYS A 317 8.43 20.19 3.57
N ALA A 318 7.62 21.09 3.02
CA ALA A 318 8.01 22.08 2.03
C ALA A 318 9.08 23.03 2.58
N THR A 319 8.91 23.52 3.82
CA THR A 319 9.90 24.37 4.48
C THR A 319 11.21 23.63 4.75
N ALA A 320 11.17 22.37 5.21
CA ALA A 320 12.36 21.54 5.38
C ALA A 320 13.11 21.30 4.05
N LYS A 321 12.38 21.07 2.96
CA LYS A 321 12.94 20.95 1.60
C LYS A 321 13.55 22.28 1.14
N ARG A 322 12.85 23.40 1.35
CA ARG A 322 13.29 24.75 0.96
C ARG A 322 14.60 25.12 1.67
N ILE A 323 14.69 24.95 2.99
CA ILE A 323 15.92 25.19 3.77
C ILE A 323 17.08 24.33 3.25
N ASN A 324 16.82 23.07 2.86
CA ASN A 324 17.84 22.22 2.28
C ASN A 324 18.34 22.72 0.92
N ASP A 325 17.42 23.14 0.06
CA ASP A 325 17.69 23.43 -1.35
C ASP A 325 18.21 24.86 -1.59
N GLU A 326 17.67 25.86 -0.88
CA GLU A 326 18.00 27.28 -1.02
C GLU A 326 19.13 27.73 -0.08
N GLU A 327 19.20 27.18 1.14
CA GLU A 327 20.17 27.65 2.15
C GLU A 327 21.36 26.68 2.25
N ILE A 328 21.10 25.41 2.59
CA ILE A 328 22.14 24.42 2.92
C ILE A 328 22.95 24.00 1.67
N LYS A 329 22.31 23.80 0.51
CA LYS A 329 23.01 23.42 -0.74
C LYS A 329 23.94 24.53 -1.26
N PRO A 330 23.56 25.83 -1.32
CA PRO A 330 24.48 26.91 -1.65
C PRO A 330 25.59 27.11 -0.61
N LEU A 331 25.29 27.07 0.69
CA LEU A 331 26.33 27.18 1.73
C LEU A 331 27.34 26.03 1.67
N ASN A 332 26.92 24.80 1.38
CA ASN A 332 27.85 23.69 1.13
C ASN A 332 28.75 23.93 -0.10
N ARG A 333 28.21 24.52 -1.18
CA ARG A 333 28.99 24.89 -2.38
C ARG A 333 30.00 26.01 -2.09
N ALA A 334 29.60 27.03 -1.34
CA ALA A 334 30.50 28.11 -0.91
C ALA A 334 31.62 27.61 0.01
N ILE A 335 31.28 26.82 1.04
CA ILE A 335 32.25 26.18 1.94
C ILE A 335 33.24 25.31 1.16
N GLU A 336 32.78 24.57 0.16
CA GLU A 336 33.64 23.72 -0.68
C GLU A 336 34.53 24.54 -1.63
N ALA A 337 34.05 25.64 -2.19
CA ALA A 337 34.86 26.56 -2.99
C ALA A 337 35.97 27.21 -2.15
N GLU A 338 35.65 27.66 -0.93
CA GLU A 338 36.66 28.12 0.04
C GLU A 338 37.72 27.05 0.28
N ARG A 339 37.32 25.81 0.60
CA ARG A 339 38.27 24.72 0.85
C ARG A 339 39.25 24.49 -0.30
N GLN A 340 38.80 24.63 -1.55
CA GLN A 340 39.62 24.46 -2.75
C GLN A 340 40.70 25.54 -2.92
N THR A 341 40.65 26.65 -2.18
CA THR A 341 41.73 27.66 -2.16
C THR A 341 42.92 27.25 -1.30
N VAL A 342 42.76 26.28 -0.38
CA VAL A 342 43.82 25.88 0.57
C VAL A 342 44.67 24.76 -0.03
N ALA A 343 45.98 25.01 -0.12
CA ALA A 343 46.95 24.04 -0.61
C ALA A 343 46.89 22.72 0.19
N GLY A 344 46.94 21.58 -0.49
CA GLY A 344 46.79 20.25 0.13
C GLY A 344 45.34 19.77 0.28
N TYR A 345 44.32 20.63 0.06
CA TYR A 345 42.92 20.19 0.23
C TYR A 345 42.50 19.16 -0.82
N ALA A 346 42.91 19.32 -2.08
CA ALA A 346 42.51 18.41 -3.16
C ALA A 346 43.06 16.99 -2.93
N GLU A 347 44.31 16.92 -2.48
CA GLU A 347 45.05 15.71 -2.12
C GLU A 347 44.40 15.01 -0.91
N VAL A 348 44.21 15.75 0.19
CA VAL A 348 43.60 15.21 1.42
C VAL A 348 42.11 14.84 1.22
N LYS A 349 41.38 15.55 0.37
CA LYS A 349 40.02 15.19 -0.06
C LYS A 349 40.01 13.91 -0.91
N THR A 350 40.98 13.73 -1.79
CA THR A 350 41.11 12.53 -2.63
C THR A 350 41.45 11.31 -1.79
N LEU A 351 42.43 11.42 -0.87
CA LEU A 351 42.74 10.41 0.13
C LEU A 351 41.51 10.06 1.00
N ASN A 352 40.74 11.05 1.45
CA ASN A 352 39.50 10.82 2.21
C ASN A 352 38.39 10.14 1.40
N LYS A 353 38.33 10.36 0.08
CA LYS A 353 37.44 9.59 -0.80
C LYS A 353 37.94 8.14 -0.91
N ALA A 354 39.21 7.95 -1.24
CA ALA A 354 39.85 6.63 -1.36
C ALA A 354 39.67 5.79 -0.08
N GLY A 355 39.95 6.35 1.10
CA GLY A 355 39.79 5.65 2.38
C GLY A 355 38.35 5.20 2.68
N ARG A 356 37.33 5.96 2.28
CA ARG A 356 35.93 5.51 2.40
C ARG A 356 35.58 4.41 1.40
N ASN A 357 35.92 4.61 0.13
CA ASN A 357 35.71 3.59 -0.91
C ASN A 357 36.41 2.26 -0.56
N TRP A 358 37.59 2.32 0.07
CA TRP A 358 38.30 1.15 0.61
C TRP A 358 37.61 0.54 1.83
N GLN A 359 37.13 1.34 2.79
CA GLN A 359 36.33 0.84 3.92
C GLN A 359 35.03 0.15 3.45
N GLU A 360 34.29 0.77 2.53
CA GLU A 360 33.07 0.23 1.94
C GLU A 360 33.34 -1.10 1.18
N ALA A 361 34.49 -1.20 0.48
CA ALA A 361 34.90 -2.44 -0.18
C ALA A 361 35.35 -3.54 0.79
N GLN A 362 36.08 -3.19 1.87
CA GLN A 362 36.47 -4.12 2.93
C GLN A 362 35.25 -4.67 3.69
N GLU A 363 34.25 -3.82 3.97
CA GLU A 363 32.99 -4.24 4.59
C GLU A 363 32.20 -5.21 3.68
N LYS A 364 32.11 -4.93 2.37
CA LYS A 364 31.51 -5.85 1.39
C LYS A 364 32.27 -7.17 1.26
N LEU A 365 33.60 -7.13 1.17
CA LEU A 365 34.45 -8.31 1.11
C LEU A 365 34.24 -9.22 2.33
N ALA A 366 34.18 -8.63 3.53
CA ALA A 366 33.93 -9.37 4.77
C ALA A 366 32.52 -9.98 4.83
N GLN A 367 31.50 -9.27 4.35
CA GLN A 367 30.12 -9.77 4.25
C GLN A 367 30.03 -10.96 3.28
N ALA A 368 30.53 -10.80 2.05
CA ALA A 368 30.49 -11.85 1.03
C ALA A 368 31.29 -13.10 1.44
N GLN A 369 32.49 -12.91 2.00
CA GLN A 369 33.30 -14.01 2.52
C GLN A 369 32.62 -14.74 3.69
N ALA A 370 31.82 -14.05 4.51
CA ALA A 370 31.04 -14.71 5.56
C ALA A 370 29.95 -15.63 5.00
N VAL A 371 29.27 -15.24 3.91
CA VAL A 371 28.27 -16.08 3.23
C VAL A 371 28.94 -17.29 2.56
N VAL A 372 30.04 -17.09 1.83
CA VAL A 372 30.82 -18.20 1.25
C VAL A 372 31.30 -19.16 2.33
N ASN A 373 31.80 -18.66 3.46
CA ASN A 373 32.24 -19.51 4.59
C ASN A 373 31.10 -20.29 5.25
N ALA A 374 29.86 -19.77 5.22
CA ALA A 374 28.68 -20.46 5.74
C ALA A 374 28.15 -21.55 4.78
N LEU A 375 28.20 -21.30 3.47
CA LEU A 375 27.78 -22.26 2.44
C LEU A 375 28.82 -23.37 2.17
N ALA A 376 30.12 -23.09 2.36
CA ALA A 376 31.20 -24.00 1.99
C ALA A 376 31.10 -25.41 2.61
N PRO A 377 30.71 -25.61 3.89
CA PRO A 377 30.50 -26.94 4.45
C PRO A 377 29.33 -27.69 3.81
N LYS A 378 28.24 -26.98 3.47
CA LYS A 378 27.07 -27.57 2.78
C LYS A 378 27.47 -28.01 1.37
N LYS A 379 28.17 -27.15 0.62
CA LYS A 379 28.69 -27.49 -0.70
C LYS A 379 29.64 -28.69 -0.66
N ALA A 380 30.62 -28.69 0.25
CA ALA A 380 31.59 -29.77 0.37
C ALA A 380 30.96 -31.10 0.81
N ALA A 381 29.85 -31.08 1.55
CA ALA A 381 29.08 -32.28 1.87
C ALA A 381 28.31 -32.80 0.65
N TRP A 382 27.62 -31.92 -0.09
CA TRP A 382 26.88 -32.28 -1.29
C TRP A 382 27.77 -32.80 -2.42
N ASP A 383 28.88 -32.11 -2.70
CA ASP A 383 29.88 -32.49 -3.71
C ASP A 383 30.60 -33.82 -3.37
N ALA A 384 30.43 -34.33 -2.14
CA ALA A 384 30.97 -35.61 -1.68
C ALA A 384 29.94 -36.76 -1.66
N MET A 385 28.66 -36.47 -1.88
CA MET A 385 27.60 -37.49 -2.01
C MET A 385 27.62 -38.13 -3.41
N THR A 386 27.24 -39.40 -3.49
CA THR A 386 26.91 -40.06 -4.77
C THR A 386 25.55 -39.59 -5.30
N GLU A 387 25.27 -39.83 -6.58
CA GLU A 387 23.98 -39.47 -7.21
C GLU A 387 22.77 -40.10 -6.49
N GLU A 388 22.90 -41.32 -5.95
CA GLU A 388 21.85 -42.01 -5.17
C GLU A 388 21.64 -41.38 -3.78
N GLU A 389 22.71 -40.91 -3.13
CA GLU A 389 22.64 -40.17 -1.88
C GLU A 389 22.08 -38.75 -2.07
N GLN A 390 22.46 -38.07 -3.16
CA GLN A 390 21.88 -36.77 -3.53
C GLN A 390 20.38 -36.86 -3.83
N ALA A 391 19.95 -37.90 -4.56
CA ALA A 391 18.55 -38.15 -4.88
C ALA A 391 17.69 -38.59 -3.66
N SER A 392 18.32 -38.90 -2.52
CA SER A 392 17.64 -39.31 -1.28
C SER A 392 17.97 -38.41 -0.08
N ALA A 393 18.67 -37.29 -0.31
CA ALA A 393 19.05 -36.34 0.73
C ALA A 393 17.82 -35.63 1.34
N PRO A 394 17.82 -35.38 2.67
CA PRO A 394 16.76 -34.58 3.29
C PRO A 394 16.87 -33.10 2.87
N PRO A 395 15.76 -32.33 2.86
CA PRO A 395 15.72 -31.00 2.24
C PRO A 395 16.80 -30.01 2.73
N GLU A 396 17.19 -30.06 4.00
CA GLU A 396 18.23 -29.21 4.57
C GLU A 396 19.65 -29.52 4.06
N ALA A 397 19.87 -30.74 3.56
CA ALA A 397 21.14 -31.19 3.00
C ALA A 397 21.23 -30.96 1.47
N VAL A 398 20.11 -30.73 0.79
CA VAL A 398 20.08 -30.49 -0.66
C VAL A 398 20.79 -29.19 -1.01
N TRP A 399 21.79 -29.25 -1.90
CA TRP A 399 22.36 -28.06 -2.54
C TRP A 399 21.40 -27.58 -3.62
N THR A 400 20.62 -26.55 -3.29
CA THR A 400 19.57 -26.02 -4.17
C THR A 400 20.17 -25.16 -5.28
N ARG A 401 19.33 -24.84 -6.28
CA ARG A 401 19.62 -23.82 -7.29
C ARG A 401 20.07 -22.50 -6.63
N LYS A 402 19.32 -22.03 -5.62
CA LYS A 402 19.60 -20.80 -4.86
C LYS A 402 20.95 -20.86 -4.13
N ASP A 403 21.30 -21.98 -3.47
CA ASP A 403 22.62 -22.14 -2.85
C ASP A 403 23.75 -21.94 -3.88
N ASN A 404 23.55 -22.41 -5.12
CA ASN A 404 24.52 -22.29 -6.20
C ASN A 404 24.65 -20.85 -6.74
N GLU A 405 23.54 -20.12 -6.83
CA GLU A 405 23.49 -18.72 -7.28
C GLU A 405 24.09 -17.78 -6.23
N ASP A 406 23.68 -17.94 -4.96
CA ASP A 406 24.27 -17.24 -3.82
C ASP A 406 25.79 -17.55 -3.75
N TRP A 407 26.22 -18.80 -3.93
CA TRP A 407 27.65 -19.15 -3.99
C TRP A 407 28.39 -18.45 -5.14
N ALA A 408 27.85 -18.50 -6.37
CA ALA A 408 28.50 -17.96 -7.55
C ALA A 408 28.64 -16.43 -7.48
N TYR A 409 27.59 -15.71 -7.12
CA TYR A 409 27.65 -14.25 -7.01
C TYR A 409 28.47 -13.79 -5.81
N GLN A 410 28.44 -14.47 -4.65
CA GLN A 410 29.29 -14.03 -3.52
C GLN A 410 30.79 -14.16 -3.85
N HIS A 411 31.17 -15.11 -4.72
CA HIS A 411 32.51 -15.16 -5.30
C HIS A 411 32.83 -13.99 -6.27
N ASP A 412 31.88 -13.54 -7.09
CA ASP A 412 32.07 -12.33 -7.90
C ASP A 412 32.09 -11.04 -7.03
N SER A 413 31.25 -10.95 -6.00
CA SER A 413 31.27 -9.84 -5.04
C SER A 413 32.63 -9.74 -4.31
N ILE A 414 33.21 -10.89 -3.92
CA ILE A 414 34.58 -10.98 -3.40
C ILE A 414 35.59 -10.48 -4.45
N SER A 415 35.48 -10.92 -5.70
CA SER A 415 36.36 -10.51 -6.81
C SER A 415 36.31 -9.00 -7.08
N THR A 416 35.11 -8.44 -7.18
CA THR A 416 34.84 -7.02 -7.43
C THR A 416 35.27 -6.13 -6.25
N ALA A 417 35.05 -6.59 -5.01
CA ALA A 417 35.52 -5.90 -3.82
C ALA A 417 37.06 -5.92 -3.72
N GLN A 418 37.69 -7.07 -3.96
CA GLN A 418 39.16 -7.20 -3.95
C GLN A 418 39.80 -6.36 -5.05
N ALA A 419 39.29 -6.40 -6.28
CA ALA A 419 39.77 -5.56 -7.38
C ALA A 419 39.61 -4.04 -7.09
N THR A 420 38.62 -3.66 -6.29
CA THR A 420 38.46 -2.28 -5.81
C THR A 420 39.49 -1.92 -4.73
N ILE A 421 39.75 -2.84 -3.80
CA ILE A 421 40.78 -2.71 -2.75
C ILE A 421 42.17 -2.58 -3.40
N ASP A 422 42.57 -3.54 -4.23
CA ASP A 422 43.86 -3.58 -4.94
C ASP A 422 44.12 -2.28 -5.70
N LYS A 423 43.11 -1.83 -6.47
CA LYS A 423 43.18 -0.60 -7.26
C LYS A 423 43.39 0.66 -6.41
N ILE A 424 42.87 0.70 -5.19
CA ILE A 424 43.11 1.81 -4.26
C ILE A 424 44.50 1.66 -3.61
N GLU A 425 44.90 0.43 -3.24
CA GLU A 425 46.18 0.14 -2.61
C GLU A 425 47.40 0.31 -3.54
N THR A 426 47.22 0.28 -4.87
CA THR A 426 48.28 0.75 -5.80
C THR A 426 48.64 2.24 -5.64
N SER A 427 47.77 3.03 -5.00
CA SER A 427 47.89 4.49 -4.90
C SER A 427 48.13 5.01 -3.47
N TYR A 428 47.78 4.23 -2.44
CA TYR A 428 47.83 4.61 -1.03
C TYR A 428 48.08 3.40 -0.15
N SER A 429 48.85 3.53 0.93
CA SER A 429 49.01 2.43 1.90
C SER A 429 47.73 2.19 2.73
N PRO A 430 47.49 0.95 3.21
CA PRO A 430 46.39 0.66 4.15
C PRO A 430 46.41 1.55 5.40
N GLU A 431 47.59 1.92 5.90
CA GLU A 431 47.75 2.84 7.02
C GLU A 431 47.26 4.25 6.69
N GLU A 432 47.55 4.77 5.49
CA GLU A 432 47.04 6.06 5.01
C GLU A 432 45.53 6.04 4.80
N LEU A 433 44.99 4.95 4.25
CA LEU A 433 43.55 4.75 4.00
C LEU A 433 42.76 4.66 5.31
N ALA A 434 43.24 3.87 6.28
CA ALA A 434 42.67 3.81 7.62
C ALA A 434 42.80 5.16 8.37
N ALA A 435 43.88 5.92 8.15
CA ALA A 435 44.05 7.25 8.69
C ALA A 435 43.24 8.34 7.95
N ALA A 436 42.80 8.12 6.71
CA ALA A 436 42.33 9.16 5.79
C ALA A 436 41.25 10.09 6.38
N LYS A 437 40.23 9.52 7.02
CA LYS A 437 39.15 10.24 7.70
C LYS A 437 39.64 11.08 8.89
N LYS A 438 40.68 10.62 9.60
CA LYS A 438 41.35 11.36 10.68
C LYS A 438 42.24 12.46 10.12
N THR A 439 42.99 12.20 9.05
CA THR A 439 43.84 13.16 8.34
C THR A 439 43.01 14.31 7.76
N PHE A 440 41.89 14.02 7.10
CA PHE A 440 40.95 15.03 6.61
C PHE A 440 40.39 15.89 7.74
N ASN A 441 39.88 15.28 8.81
CA ASN A 441 39.38 16.03 9.97
C ASN A 441 40.48 16.85 10.68
N ALA A 442 41.74 16.38 10.66
CA ALA A 442 42.88 17.13 11.18
C ALA A 442 43.23 18.33 10.30
N PHE A 443 43.24 18.19 8.97
CA PHE A 443 43.44 19.28 8.00
C PHE A 443 42.34 20.35 8.14
N ILE A 444 41.06 19.94 8.23
CA ILE A 444 39.94 20.87 8.48
C ILE A 444 40.03 21.54 9.86
N LYS A 445 40.65 20.90 10.87
CA LYS A 445 40.80 21.48 12.22
C LYS A 445 42.04 22.37 12.38
N ASN A 446 43.13 22.07 11.68
CA ASN A 446 44.37 22.83 11.74
C ASN A 446 44.40 23.85 10.60
N GLU A 447 44.67 23.42 9.36
CA GLU A 447 44.97 24.33 8.24
C GLU A 447 43.81 25.28 7.95
N MET A 448 42.58 24.78 7.83
CA MET A 448 41.41 25.63 7.54
C MET A 448 41.07 26.64 8.65
N ARG A 449 41.26 26.26 9.93
CA ARG A 449 40.83 27.07 11.09
C ARG A 449 41.96 27.89 11.74
N LYS A 450 43.21 27.58 11.43
CA LYS A 450 44.41 28.34 11.84
C LYS A 450 45.06 29.06 10.66
N HIS A 451 44.44 29.01 9.48
CA HIS A 451 44.94 29.59 8.25
C HIS A 451 45.48 31.01 8.48
N GLU A 452 46.68 31.29 7.95
CA GLU A 452 47.39 32.55 8.18
C GLU A 452 46.64 33.73 7.57
N ASN A 453 45.98 33.53 6.42
CA ASN A 453 45.02 34.50 5.90
C ASN A 453 43.78 34.55 6.83
N ALA A 454 43.64 35.66 7.55
CA ALA A 454 42.54 35.93 8.46
C ALA A 454 41.17 36.05 7.77
N GLU A 455 41.12 36.67 6.58
CA GLU A 455 39.90 36.88 5.80
C GLU A 455 39.27 35.54 5.41
N PHE A 456 40.09 34.63 4.90
CA PHE A 456 39.71 33.24 4.61
C PHE A 456 39.11 32.54 5.83
N ARG A 457 39.83 32.58 6.97
CA ARG A 457 39.42 31.93 8.22
C ARG A 457 38.09 32.49 8.72
N GLU A 458 37.88 33.80 8.62
CA GLU A 458 36.66 34.47 9.05
C GLU A 458 35.48 34.16 8.11
N ASN A 459 35.68 34.14 6.78
CA ASN A 459 34.63 33.74 5.85
C ASN A 459 34.26 32.26 6.01
N TYR A 460 35.25 31.37 6.12
CA TYR A 460 35.01 29.94 6.35
C TYR A 460 34.22 29.69 7.65
N LEU A 461 34.63 30.32 8.76
CA LEU A 461 33.95 30.14 10.05
C LEU A 461 32.53 30.73 10.06
N ARG A 462 32.30 31.86 9.37
CA ARG A 462 30.96 32.43 9.16
C ARG A 462 30.06 31.43 8.42
N LEU A 463 30.48 30.96 7.25
CA LEU A 463 29.73 29.99 6.45
C LEU A 463 29.50 28.67 7.23
N GLU A 464 30.47 28.22 8.02
CA GLU A 464 30.31 27.03 8.88
C GLU A 464 29.35 27.24 10.05
N ALA A 465 29.09 28.47 10.50
CA ALA A 465 28.11 28.80 11.53
C ALA A 465 26.71 28.91 10.93
N GLU A 466 26.57 29.72 9.89
CA GLU A 466 25.35 29.96 9.10
C GLU A 466 24.73 28.63 8.62
N ARG A 467 25.54 27.70 8.09
CA ARG A 467 25.06 26.37 7.71
C ARG A 467 24.60 25.52 8.91
N LYS A 468 25.21 25.65 10.10
CA LYS A 468 24.78 24.91 11.30
C LYS A 468 23.43 25.42 11.84
N GLU A 469 23.20 26.73 11.73
CA GLU A 469 21.92 27.37 12.07
C GLU A 469 20.82 26.83 11.13
N TRP A 470 21.03 26.85 9.82
CA TRP A 470 20.10 26.25 8.86
C TRP A 470 19.92 24.73 9.02
N GLN A 471 20.99 23.98 9.34
CA GLN A 471 20.87 22.56 9.69
C GLN A 471 20.08 22.31 10.98
N THR A 472 20.00 23.29 11.87
CA THR A 472 19.17 23.21 13.09
C THR A 472 17.72 23.56 12.77
N ALA A 473 17.49 24.61 11.97
CA ALA A 473 16.17 24.97 11.48
C ALA A 473 15.52 23.84 10.64
N LYS A 474 16.26 23.20 9.72
CA LYS A 474 15.76 22.03 8.98
C LYS A 474 15.37 20.90 9.93
N LYS A 475 16.19 20.57 10.93
CA LYS A 475 15.87 19.52 11.91
C LYS A 475 14.63 19.83 12.75
N GLN A 476 14.35 21.10 13.02
CA GLN A 476 13.12 21.52 13.70
C GLN A 476 11.88 21.30 12.80
N GLN A 477 12.01 21.56 11.51
CA GLN A 477 10.94 21.29 10.52
C GLN A 477 10.76 19.79 10.24
N ASP A 478 11.86 19.02 10.14
CA ASP A 478 11.85 17.56 10.04
C ASP A 478 11.16 16.91 11.26
N GLN A 479 11.36 17.48 12.46
CA GLN A 479 10.71 17.03 13.69
C GLN A 479 9.24 17.48 13.74
N LEU A 480 8.91 18.71 13.34
CA LEU A 480 7.53 19.19 13.28
C LEU A 480 6.67 18.36 12.33
N ALA A 481 7.17 18.08 11.11
CA ALA A 481 6.49 17.21 10.16
C ALA A 481 6.30 15.78 10.71
N LYS A 482 7.27 15.26 11.49
CA LYS A 482 7.13 13.98 12.16
C LYS A 482 6.05 14.02 13.26
N ASP A 483 6.04 15.06 14.07
CA ASP A 483 5.10 15.19 15.19
C ASP A 483 3.65 15.38 14.69
N LEU A 484 3.45 16.22 13.66
CA LEU A 484 2.16 16.39 12.97
C LEU A 484 1.67 15.10 12.30
N GLY A 485 2.55 14.32 11.67
CA GLY A 485 2.19 13.00 11.12
C GLY A 485 1.78 11.99 12.20
N GLN A 486 2.33 12.10 13.42
CA GLN A 486 1.89 11.29 14.56
C GLN A 486 0.53 11.76 15.12
N GLU A 487 0.25 13.06 15.08
CA GLU A 487 -1.03 13.67 15.46
C GLU A 487 -2.16 13.29 14.49
N GLN A 488 -1.91 13.40 13.17
CA GLN A 488 -2.83 12.96 12.11
C GLN A 488 -3.16 11.46 12.21
N GLN A 489 -2.15 10.61 12.47
CA GLN A 489 -2.36 9.17 12.70
C GLN A 489 -3.19 8.91 13.97
N ALA A 490 -2.91 9.59 15.08
CA ALA A 490 -3.64 9.42 16.33
C ALA A 490 -5.12 9.87 16.21
N LEU A 491 -5.39 10.95 15.48
CA LEU A 491 -6.75 11.39 15.17
C LEU A 491 -7.48 10.38 14.27
N SER A 492 -6.79 9.84 13.25
CA SER A 492 -7.32 8.78 12.39
C SER A 492 -7.70 7.53 13.20
N ASP A 493 -6.82 7.07 14.10
CA ASP A 493 -7.07 5.91 14.96
C ASP A 493 -8.18 6.16 15.99
N TYR A 494 -8.29 7.39 16.52
CA TYR A 494 -9.41 7.79 17.38
C TYR A 494 -10.74 7.66 16.65
N VAL A 495 -10.90 8.30 15.48
CA VAL A 495 -12.14 8.21 14.68
C VAL A 495 -12.46 6.77 14.33
N LYS A 496 -11.46 6.01 13.86
CA LYS A 496 -11.57 4.56 13.57
C LYS A 496 -11.95 3.71 14.80
N SER A 497 -11.70 4.17 16.03
CA SER A 497 -12.11 3.48 17.26
C SER A 497 -13.54 3.84 17.67
N THR A 498 -13.96 5.10 17.48
CA THR A 498 -15.34 5.58 17.67
C THR A 498 -16.29 4.91 16.68
N LEU A 499 -15.90 4.83 15.41
CA LEU A 499 -16.64 4.12 14.35
C LEU A 499 -16.86 2.63 14.69
N GLU A 500 -15.80 1.93 15.11
CA GLU A 500 -15.92 0.53 15.49
C GLU A 500 -16.84 0.37 16.71
N SER A 501 -16.72 1.25 17.70
CA SER A 501 -17.59 1.23 18.89
C SER A 501 -19.07 1.43 18.53
N ALA A 502 -19.38 2.39 17.66
CA ALA A 502 -20.73 2.63 17.16
C ALA A 502 -21.26 1.45 16.31
N ARG A 503 -20.39 0.81 15.50
CA ARG A 503 -20.74 -0.40 14.75
C ARG A 503 -21.07 -1.58 15.66
N GLN A 504 -20.31 -1.78 16.73
CA GLN A 504 -20.58 -2.83 17.72
C GLN A 504 -21.87 -2.56 18.51
N GLU A 505 -22.18 -1.29 18.83
CA GLU A 505 -23.47 -0.89 19.42
C GLU A 505 -24.64 -1.19 18.47
N GLN A 506 -24.54 -0.80 17.20
CA GLN A 506 -25.55 -1.12 16.17
C GLN A 506 -25.73 -2.62 15.94
N LEU A 507 -24.65 -3.41 15.94
CA LEU A 507 -24.71 -4.88 15.84
C LEU A 507 -25.42 -5.49 17.06
N THR A 508 -25.13 -4.98 18.26
CA THR A 508 -25.79 -5.41 19.50
C THR A 508 -27.29 -5.10 19.46
N GLN A 509 -27.68 -3.91 18.98
CA GLN A 509 -29.09 -3.55 18.80
C GLN A 509 -29.77 -4.44 17.76
N ARG A 510 -29.17 -4.66 16.59
CA ARG A 510 -29.72 -5.54 15.53
C ARG A 510 -29.92 -6.98 16.02
N LEU A 511 -29.03 -7.50 16.87
CA LEU A 511 -29.20 -8.81 17.49
C LEU A 511 -30.38 -8.83 18.47
N ALA A 512 -30.52 -7.82 19.32
CA ALA A 512 -31.66 -7.70 20.24
C ALA A 512 -33.00 -7.55 19.49
N ASP A 513 -33.04 -6.78 18.39
CA ASP A 513 -34.22 -6.63 17.53
C ASP A 513 -34.59 -7.96 16.84
N ALA A 514 -33.60 -8.74 16.39
CA ALA A 514 -33.82 -10.05 15.79
C ALA A 514 -34.29 -11.10 16.81
N GLU A 515 -33.74 -11.09 18.02
CA GLU A 515 -34.22 -11.93 19.13
C GLU A 515 -35.67 -11.57 19.53
N ALA A 516 -36.00 -10.28 19.56
CA ALA A 516 -37.37 -9.81 19.82
C ALA A 516 -38.35 -10.21 18.71
N ALA A 517 -37.94 -10.14 17.44
CA ALA A 517 -38.74 -10.61 16.31
C ALA A 517 -38.99 -12.13 16.37
N ALA A 518 -37.94 -12.93 16.58
CA ALA A 518 -38.07 -14.39 16.73
C ALA A 518 -38.94 -14.80 17.93
N ALA A 519 -38.91 -14.03 19.03
CA ALA A 519 -39.80 -14.21 20.17
C ALA A 519 -41.27 -13.87 19.84
N ALA A 520 -41.51 -12.85 19.02
CA ALA A 520 -42.84 -12.47 18.56
C ALA A 520 -43.44 -13.50 17.59
N ASP A 521 -42.64 -13.98 16.61
CA ASP A 521 -43.06 -15.05 15.68
C ASP A 521 -43.41 -16.33 16.43
N LYS A 522 -42.60 -16.72 17.44
CA LYS A 522 -42.89 -17.87 18.30
C LYS A 522 -44.17 -17.69 19.13
N ALA A 523 -44.44 -16.49 19.64
CA ALA A 523 -45.68 -16.19 20.35
C ALA A 523 -46.90 -16.30 19.41
N LEU A 524 -46.74 -15.88 18.14
CA LEU A 524 -47.77 -16.02 17.11
C LEU A 524 -48.00 -17.49 16.71
N GLU A 525 -46.95 -18.33 16.63
CA GLU A 525 -47.12 -19.78 16.48
C GLU A 525 -47.88 -20.39 17.67
N GLU A 526 -47.55 -20.00 18.91
CA GLU A 526 -48.26 -20.48 20.10
C GLU A 526 -49.73 -20.04 20.13
N GLU A 527 -50.08 -18.83 19.66
CA GLU A 527 -51.46 -18.36 19.50
C GLU A 527 -52.22 -19.09 18.37
N LEU A 528 -51.55 -19.39 17.24
CA LEU A 528 -52.15 -20.05 16.08
C LEU A 528 -52.32 -21.58 16.23
N GLY A 529 -52.01 -22.14 17.41
CA GLY A 529 -52.24 -23.55 17.76
C GLY A 529 -50.98 -24.41 17.90
N GLY A 530 -49.81 -23.78 17.98
CA GLY A 530 -48.51 -24.43 18.05
C GLY A 530 -47.70 -24.28 16.74
N PRO A 531 -46.46 -24.77 16.71
CA PRO A 531 -45.61 -24.67 15.53
C PRO A 531 -46.29 -25.31 14.32
N ARG A 532 -46.04 -24.77 13.12
CA ARG A 532 -46.51 -25.38 11.87
C ARG A 532 -45.81 -26.71 11.61
N THR A 533 -46.31 -27.77 12.25
CA THR A 533 -45.92 -29.16 11.95
C THR A 533 -46.03 -29.41 10.44
N GLU A 534 -45.18 -30.30 9.93
CA GLU A 534 -44.81 -30.44 8.51
C GLU A 534 -45.93 -30.96 7.57
N ASN A 535 -47.18 -30.85 8.00
CA ASN A 535 -48.39 -31.31 7.35
C ASN A 535 -49.46 -30.19 7.34
N SER A 536 -49.01 -28.95 7.15
CA SER A 536 -49.74 -27.69 7.39
C SER A 536 -50.84 -27.34 6.37
N GLY A 537 -51.32 -28.33 5.60
CA GLY A 537 -52.36 -28.16 4.59
C GLY A 537 -51.95 -27.33 3.37
N ILE A 538 -50.66 -26.97 3.23
CA ILE A 538 -50.13 -26.32 2.04
C ILE A 538 -50.25 -27.30 0.85
N PRO A 539 -50.93 -26.92 -0.24
CA PRO A 539 -51.00 -27.72 -1.45
C PRO A 539 -49.64 -28.12 -2.00
N THR A 540 -49.37 -29.44 -2.04
CA THR A 540 -48.15 -29.99 -2.65
C THR A 540 -48.32 -30.21 -4.15
N THR A 541 -49.57 -30.22 -4.63
CA THR A 541 -49.96 -30.36 -6.03
C THR A 541 -50.88 -29.22 -6.45
N GLN A 542 -50.87 -28.88 -7.74
CA GLN A 542 -51.76 -27.84 -8.26
C GLN A 542 -53.26 -28.19 -8.11
N ALA A 543 -53.62 -29.48 -8.11
CA ALA A 543 -55.00 -29.92 -7.86
C ALA A 543 -55.46 -29.65 -6.42
N GLU A 544 -54.57 -29.80 -5.42
CA GLU A 544 -54.84 -29.39 -4.04
C GLU A 544 -54.97 -27.87 -3.92
N PHE A 545 -54.24 -27.10 -4.73
CA PHE A 545 -54.29 -25.63 -4.72
C PHE A 545 -55.61 -25.13 -5.32
N GLU A 546 -55.99 -25.65 -6.48
CA GLU A 546 -57.27 -25.36 -7.14
C GLU A 546 -58.47 -25.79 -6.27
N ALA A 547 -58.33 -26.87 -5.49
CA ALA A 547 -59.34 -27.27 -4.50
C ALA A 547 -59.39 -26.36 -3.26
N ALA A 548 -58.24 -25.89 -2.76
CA ALA A 548 -58.16 -25.02 -1.58
C ALA A 548 -58.67 -23.59 -1.84
N ILE A 549 -58.58 -23.10 -3.08
CA ILE A 549 -59.11 -21.78 -3.50
C ILE A 549 -60.52 -21.86 -4.13
N ALA A 550 -61.10 -23.05 -4.25
CA ALA A 550 -62.44 -23.21 -4.81
C ALA A 550 -63.49 -22.54 -3.90
N PRO A 551 -64.33 -21.61 -4.41
CA PRO A 551 -65.28 -20.88 -3.58
C PRO A 551 -66.36 -21.81 -3.02
N THR A 552 -66.34 -22.03 -1.71
CA THR A 552 -67.34 -22.83 -1.00
C THR A 552 -68.72 -22.16 -1.10
N THR A 553 -69.69 -22.84 -1.71
CA THR A 553 -70.94 -22.24 -2.20
C THR A 553 -71.97 -21.87 -1.14
N ASP A 554 -71.74 -22.20 0.14
CA ASP A 554 -72.77 -22.21 1.18
C ASP A 554 -72.37 -21.44 2.46
N THR A 555 -71.90 -20.20 2.29
CA THR A 555 -71.81 -19.21 3.39
C THR A 555 -72.43 -17.88 2.97
N GLU A 556 -73.29 -17.31 3.83
CA GLU A 556 -73.89 -15.98 3.63
C GLU A 556 -72.80 -14.88 3.52
N PRO A 557 -73.08 -13.77 2.81
CA PRO A 557 -72.10 -12.72 2.60
C PRO A 557 -71.70 -12.03 3.91
N VAL A 558 -70.52 -12.38 4.42
CA VAL A 558 -69.87 -11.69 5.54
C VAL A 558 -69.66 -10.23 5.13
N SER A 559 -70.23 -9.30 5.90
CA SER A 559 -70.06 -7.87 5.65
C SER A 559 -68.62 -7.45 5.93
N VAL A 560 -67.82 -7.29 4.86
CA VAL A 560 -66.48 -6.71 4.95
C VAL A 560 -66.62 -5.29 5.51
N PRO A 561 -65.98 -4.96 6.66
CA PRO A 561 -65.99 -3.58 7.16
C PRO A 561 -65.23 -2.68 6.18
N GLU A 562 -65.76 -1.49 5.91
CA GLU A 562 -65.10 -0.52 5.04
C GLU A 562 -63.69 -0.16 5.57
N PRO A 563 -62.71 0.08 4.68
CA PRO A 563 -61.34 0.37 5.09
C PRO A 563 -61.25 1.71 5.84
N THR A 564 -61.24 1.65 7.16
CA THR A 564 -61.06 2.82 8.03
C THR A 564 -59.67 3.42 7.80
N THR A 565 -59.68 4.66 7.32
CA THR A 565 -58.51 5.50 7.01
C THR A 565 -57.33 5.35 7.97
N MET A 566 -56.25 4.73 7.51
CA MET A 566 -54.91 4.99 8.07
C MET A 566 -54.49 6.41 7.67
N LEU A 567 -54.84 7.40 8.48
CA LEU A 567 -54.46 8.79 8.28
C LEU A 567 -53.86 9.36 9.57
N GLY A 568 -52.58 9.00 9.76
CA GLY A 568 -51.75 9.22 10.93
C GLY A 568 -50.68 8.11 10.94
N THR A 569 -49.38 8.39 10.91
CA THR A 569 -48.69 9.58 11.39
C THR A 569 -47.73 10.15 10.35
N LEU A 570 -47.97 11.39 9.87
CA LEU A 570 -47.06 12.07 8.93
C LEU A 570 -47.12 13.61 9.08
N VAL A 571 -46.94 14.12 10.31
CA VAL A 571 -46.91 15.57 10.61
C VAL A 571 -45.79 15.88 11.62
N ALA A 572 -44.56 16.09 11.12
CA ALA A 572 -43.43 16.54 11.95
C ALA A 572 -42.36 17.40 11.22
N LEU A 573 -42.44 17.61 9.90
CA LEU A 573 -41.45 18.37 9.11
C LEU A 573 -42.12 19.40 8.19
N ALA A 574 -42.63 20.51 8.76
CA ALA A 574 -43.32 21.55 7.98
C ALA A 574 -43.28 22.99 8.54
N PHE A 575 -42.25 23.40 9.30
CA PHE A 575 -42.02 24.82 9.63
C PHE A 575 -40.52 25.15 9.68
N GLY A 576 -40.03 26.00 8.76
CA GLY A 576 -38.62 26.40 8.72
C GLY A 576 -38.24 27.47 7.68
N CYS A 577 -38.88 27.50 6.50
CA CYS A 577 -38.53 28.41 5.41
C CYS A 577 -38.82 29.90 5.70
N LYS A 578 -37.89 30.58 6.39
CA LYS A 578 -37.97 32.00 6.74
C LYS A 578 -37.34 32.87 5.65
N ALA A 579 -38.16 33.34 4.71
CA ALA A 579 -37.72 34.12 3.55
C ALA A 579 -37.03 35.46 3.92
N GLY A 580 -35.70 35.46 3.96
CA GLY A 580 -34.87 36.63 4.27
C GLY A 580 -34.62 37.52 3.05
N SER A 581 -35.62 38.29 2.59
CA SER A 581 -35.42 39.19 1.44
C SER A 581 -34.41 40.31 1.75
N ARG A 582 -33.32 40.41 0.98
CA ARG A 582 -32.51 41.63 0.88
C ARG A 582 -32.49 42.13 -0.56
N ARG A 583 -32.87 43.39 -0.72
CA ARG A 583 -32.71 44.15 -1.97
C ARG A 583 -31.23 44.46 -2.17
N HIS A 584 -30.71 44.25 -3.37
CA HIS A 584 -29.77 45.22 -3.94
C HIS A 584 -30.52 46.16 -4.87
N ARG A 585 -30.13 47.42 -4.85
CA ARG A 585 -30.39 48.39 -5.92
C ARG A 585 -29.15 48.46 -6.80
N ASN A 586 -29.36 49.01 -8.00
CA ASN A 586 -28.33 49.63 -8.84
C ASN A 586 -27.37 50.52 -8.02
#